data_AF-A0A5J4NYA8-F1
#
_entry.id   AF-A0A5J4NYA8-F1
#
_cell.length_a   1.000
_cell.length_b   1.000
_cell.length_c   1.000
_cell.angle_alpha   90.00
_cell.angle_beta   90.00
_cell.angle_gamma   90.00
#
_symmetry.space_group_name_H-M   'P 1'
#
loop_
_entity.id
_entity.type
_entity.pdbx_description
1 polymer ?
#
loop_
_entity_poly.entity_id
_entity_poly.type
_entity_poly.pdbx_seq_one_letter_code
_entity_poly.pdbx_strand_id
1 'polypeptide(L)'
;SLNHCFPRSGVAEPIVSGSGPRFILSEFSIFCRSLDVQHIRSPIYHPQSFGQADRFAGMFERSLMKLQEEGYVSEILDTFPQAYRLTLNQARPNDQSPANAFLGRKMRTHLNAMLPPTVSNEPNH
;
A
#
# COMPACT_ATOMS: atom_id res chain seq x y z
N SER A 1 -5.31 -11.90 6.52
CA SER A 1 -6.35 -11.42 7.45
C SER A 1 -6.04 -9.99 7.89
N LEU A 2 -7.06 -9.15 8.14
CA LEU A 2 -6.87 -7.78 8.63
C LEU A 2 -6.16 -7.72 9.99
N ASN A 3 -6.37 -8.74 10.84
CA ASN A 3 -5.68 -8.90 12.13
C ASN A 3 -4.15 -9.00 12.00
N HIS A 4 -3.63 -9.36 10.83
CA HIS A 4 -2.19 -9.40 10.58
C HIS A 4 -1.68 -8.17 9.83
N CYS A 5 -2.58 -7.40 9.19
CA CYS A 5 -2.23 -6.19 8.47
C CYS A 5 -2.13 -5.01 9.44
N PHE A 6 -3.21 -4.76 10.19
CA PHE A 6 -3.36 -3.57 11.03
C PHE A 6 -2.31 -3.41 12.13
N PRO A 7 -1.85 -4.46 12.85
CA PRO A 7 -0.78 -4.27 13.84
C PRO A 7 0.54 -3.77 13.23
N ARG A 8 0.78 -4.02 11.93
CA ARG A 8 2.01 -3.58 11.24
C ARG A 8 1.88 -2.21 10.59
N SER A 9 0.68 -1.84 10.13
CA SER A 9 0.44 -0.61 9.38
C SER A 9 -0.33 0.46 10.15
N GLY A 10 -0.88 0.14 11.31
CA GLY A 10 -1.98 0.90 11.88
C GLY A 10 -3.29 0.67 11.12
N VAL A 11 -4.37 1.23 11.67
CA VAL A 11 -5.71 1.22 11.07
C VAL A 11 -5.92 2.59 10.42
N ALA A 12 -6.41 2.60 9.17
CA ALA A 12 -6.78 3.84 8.50
C ALA A 12 -8.17 4.27 8.98
N GLU A 13 -8.36 5.57 9.21
CA GLU A 13 -9.66 6.13 9.57
C GLU A 13 -10.04 7.28 8.62
N PRO A 14 -11.24 7.26 8.01
CA PRO A 14 -12.21 6.15 7.99
C PRO A 14 -11.77 5.00 7.06
N ILE A 15 -12.26 3.77 7.32
CA ILE A 15 -12.11 2.65 6.37
C ILE A 15 -13.17 2.81 5.28
N VAL A 16 -12.73 2.98 4.03
CA VAL A 16 -13.63 3.01 2.86
C VAL A 16 -13.52 1.67 2.11
N SER A 17 -14.65 0.97 1.92
CA SER A 17 -14.70 -0.28 1.15
C SER A 17 -15.79 -0.26 0.09
N GLY A 18 -15.65 -1.10 -0.94
CA GLY A 18 -16.73 -1.36 -1.89
C GLY A 18 -17.88 -2.18 -1.29
N SER A 19 -18.93 -2.36 -2.10
CA SER A 19 -20.15 -3.11 -1.75
C SER A 19 -20.03 -4.63 -1.96
N GLY A 20 -18.82 -5.19 -1.86
CA GLY A 20 -18.63 -6.63 -1.96
C GLY A 20 -19.27 -7.37 -0.78
N PRO A 21 -19.78 -8.61 -0.95
CA PRO A 21 -20.51 -9.33 0.11
C PRO A 21 -19.76 -9.38 1.45
N ARG A 22 -18.44 -9.64 1.41
CA ARG A 22 -17.58 -9.70 2.60
C ARG A 22 -17.49 -8.39 3.39
N PHE A 23 -17.74 -7.25 2.75
CA PHE A 23 -17.77 -5.93 3.39
C PHE A 23 -19.18 -5.50 3.80
N ILE A 24 -20.21 -6.23 3.40
CA ILE A 24 -21.60 -6.01 3.81
C ILE A 24 -21.96 -6.86 5.04
N LEU A 25 -21.25 -7.98 5.22
CA LEU A 25 -21.39 -8.85 6.38
C LEU A 25 -21.33 -8.07 7.70
N SER A 26 -22.25 -8.40 8.62
CA SER A 26 -22.39 -7.72 9.91
C SER A 26 -21.14 -7.90 10.77
N GLU A 27 -20.44 -9.01 10.61
CA GLU A 27 -19.18 -9.34 11.26
C GLU A 27 -18.09 -8.31 10.92
N PHE A 28 -18.06 -7.81 9.68
CA PHE A 28 -17.12 -6.77 9.27
C PHE A 28 -17.42 -5.44 9.97
N SER A 29 -18.69 -5.06 10.02
CA SER A 29 -19.14 -3.86 10.75
C SER A 29 -18.88 -3.95 12.26
N ILE A 30 -18.99 -5.14 12.86
CA ILE A 30 -18.64 -5.38 14.27
C ILE A 30 -17.13 -5.25 14.45
N PHE A 31 -16.33 -5.83 13.56
CA PHE A 31 -14.88 -5.74 13.58
C PHE A 31 -14.39 -4.29 13.49
N CYS A 32 -14.90 -3.49 12.54
CA CYS A 32 -14.55 -2.07 12.46
C CYS A 32 -14.93 -1.29 13.73
N ARG A 33 -16.12 -1.55 14.30
CA ARG A 33 -16.54 -0.96 15.59
C ARG A 33 -15.65 -1.38 16.75
N SER A 34 -15.15 -2.62 16.78
CA SER A 34 -14.21 -3.07 17.83
C SER A 34 -12.85 -2.38 17.77
N LEU A 35 -12.51 -1.77 16.63
CA LEU A 35 -11.30 -0.98 16.43
C LEU A 35 -11.57 0.52 16.54
N ASP A 36 -12.79 0.92 16.95
CA ASP A 36 -13.27 2.30 17.01
C ASP A 36 -13.10 3.07 15.69
N VAL A 37 -13.31 2.38 14.55
CA VAL A 37 -13.11 2.97 13.22
C VAL A 37 -14.43 3.04 12.44
N GLN A 38 -14.70 4.23 11.89
CA GLN A 38 -15.83 4.42 11.00
C GLN A 38 -15.66 3.64 9.69
N HIS A 39 -16.62 2.77 9.38
CA HIS A 39 -16.69 2.04 8.12
C HIS A 39 -17.63 2.75 7.14
N ILE A 40 -17.07 3.25 6.04
CA ILE A 40 -17.79 3.90 4.94
C ILE A 40 -17.83 2.93 3.76
N ARG A 41 -19.02 2.72 3.21
CA ARG A 41 -19.19 1.94 1.99
C ARG A 41 -19.29 2.88 0.79
N SER A 42 -18.38 2.75 -0.16
CA SER A 42 -18.44 3.55 -1.38
C SER A 42 -19.63 3.09 -2.24
N PRO A 43 -20.44 4.01 -2.77
CA PRO A 43 -21.47 3.67 -3.75
C PRO A 43 -20.87 2.96 -4.97
N ILE A 44 -21.67 2.11 -5.62
CA ILE A 44 -21.27 1.30 -6.79
C ILE A 44 -20.80 2.17 -7.98
N TYR A 45 -21.08 3.47 -7.97
CA TYR A 45 -20.74 4.40 -9.04
C TYR A 45 -19.96 5.64 -8.57
N HIS A 46 -19.17 5.53 -7.49
CA HIS A 46 -18.33 6.62 -7.02
C HIS A 46 -16.82 6.33 -7.19
N PRO A 47 -16.30 6.36 -8.42
CA PRO A 47 -14.92 5.99 -8.74
C PRO A 47 -13.87 6.90 -8.09
N GLN A 48 -14.25 8.08 -7.59
CA GLN A 48 -13.31 8.94 -6.87
C GLN A 48 -12.94 8.39 -5.49
N SER A 49 -13.89 7.82 -4.74
CA SER A 49 -13.63 7.32 -3.37
C SER A 49 -12.88 5.99 -3.33
N PHE A 50 -12.96 5.18 -4.40
CA PHE A 50 -12.28 3.89 -4.49
C PHE A 50 -11.21 3.85 -5.60
N GLY A 51 -11.05 4.92 -6.37
CA GLY A 51 -10.21 4.92 -7.57
C GLY A 51 -8.72 4.73 -7.32
N GLN A 52 -8.21 4.93 -6.10
CA GLN A 52 -6.84 4.56 -5.78
C GLN A 52 -6.68 3.05 -5.60
N ALA A 53 -7.67 2.39 -4.97
CA ALA A 53 -7.69 0.93 -4.85
C ALA A 53 -7.87 0.28 -6.22
N ASP A 54 -8.75 0.81 -7.08
CA ASP A 54 -8.95 0.31 -8.45
C ASP A 54 -7.70 0.50 -9.32
N ARG A 55 -7.05 1.68 -9.23
CA ARG A 55 -5.78 1.92 -9.92
C ARG A 55 -4.71 0.93 -9.50
N PHE A 56 -4.60 0.66 -8.20
CA PHE A 56 -3.67 -0.32 -7.67
C PHE A 56 -3.99 -1.74 -8.18
N ALA A 57 -5.26 -2.16 -8.14
CA ALA A 57 -5.69 -3.46 -8.66
C ALA A 57 -5.34 -3.61 -10.14
N GLY A 58 -5.65 -2.62 -10.97
CA GLY A 58 -5.29 -2.65 -12.38
C GLY A 58 -3.77 -2.66 -12.64
N MET A 59 -2.97 -1.97 -11.82
CA MET A 59 -1.51 -2.08 -11.89
C MET A 59 -1.03 -3.49 -11.56
N PHE A 60 -1.60 -4.08 -10.51
CA PHE A 60 -1.26 -5.43 -10.07
C PHE A 60 -1.63 -6.47 -11.13
N GLU A 61 -2.82 -6.38 -11.71
CA GLU A 61 -3.26 -7.25 -12.81
C GLU A 61 -2.34 -7.14 -14.03
N ARG A 62 -1.96 -5.92 -14.43
CA ARG A 62 -0.99 -5.72 -15.53
C ARG A 62 0.38 -6.31 -15.21
N SER A 63 0.83 -6.19 -13.96
CA SER A 63 2.08 -6.83 -13.52
C SER A 63 1.98 -8.35 -13.53
N LEU A 64 0.85 -8.92 -13.11
CA LEU A 64 0.60 -10.35 -13.22
C LEU A 64 0.64 -10.81 -14.68
N MET A 65 -0.07 -10.13 -15.57
CA MET A 65 -0.11 -10.48 -17.00
C MET A 65 1.28 -10.44 -17.65
N LYS A 66 2.10 -9.44 -17.34
CA LYS A 66 3.46 -9.33 -17.89
C LYS A 66 4.38 -10.45 -17.42
N LEU A 67 4.31 -10.83 -16.15
CA LEU A 67 5.21 -11.84 -15.58
C LEU A 67 4.69 -13.27 -15.72
N GLN A 68 3.42 -13.46 -16.10
CA GLN A 68 2.88 -14.78 -16.44
C GLN A 68 3.61 -15.42 -17.64
N GLU A 69 4.25 -14.60 -18.48
CA GLU A 69 5.08 -15.04 -19.59
C GLU A 69 6.53 -15.38 -19.17
N GLU A 70 6.97 -14.98 -17.97
CA GLU A 70 8.39 -15.00 -17.56
C GLU A 70 8.68 -15.74 -16.23
N GLY A 71 7.69 -16.10 -15.40
CA GLY A 71 7.96 -16.72 -14.09
C GLY A 71 6.74 -17.26 -13.31
N TYR A 72 6.99 -17.65 -12.05
CA TYR A 72 5.96 -18.20 -11.15
C TYR A 72 5.17 -17.09 -10.43
N VAL A 73 3.86 -17.28 -10.28
CA VAL A 73 2.96 -16.34 -9.58
C VAL A 73 3.45 -15.96 -8.17
N SER A 74 4.08 -16.90 -7.46
CA SER A 74 4.66 -16.67 -6.13
C SER A 74 5.71 -15.54 -6.13
N GLU A 75 6.57 -15.50 -7.14
CA GLU A 75 7.61 -14.47 -7.25
C GLU A 75 7.01 -13.09 -7.51
N ILE A 76 5.90 -13.03 -8.26
CA ILE A 76 5.17 -11.78 -8.52
C ILE A 76 4.55 -11.26 -7.21
N LEU A 77 3.97 -12.16 -6.42
CA LEU A 77 3.38 -11.83 -5.13
C LEU A 77 4.39 -11.26 -4.14
N ASP A 78 5.67 -11.67 -4.25
CA ASP A 78 6.75 -11.13 -3.42
C ASP A 78 7.38 -9.86 -4.01
N THR A 79 7.52 -9.78 -5.33
CA THR A 79 8.27 -8.73 -6.02
C THR A 79 7.43 -7.48 -6.26
N PHE A 80 6.19 -7.62 -6.74
CA PHE A 80 5.34 -6.47 -7.08
C PHE A 80 5.09 -5.54 -5.88
N PRO A 81 4.73 -6.02 -4.67
CA PRO A 81 4.51 -5.14 -3.54
C PRO A 81 5.76 -4.36 -3.13
N GLN A 82 6.94 -4.98 -3.25
CA GLN A 82 8.21 -4.31 -2.97
C GLN A 82 8.50 -3.22 -4.01
N ALA A 83 8.37 -3.55 -5.30
CA ALA A 83 8.56 -2.59 -6.38
C ALA A 83 7.60 -1.40 -6.25
N TYR A 84 6.30 -1.66 -6.08
CA TYR A 84 5.29 -0.62 -5.91
C TYR A 84 5.60 0.33 -4.75
N ARG A 85 6.05 -0.20 -3.62
CA ARG A 85 6.43 0.61 -2.44
C ARG A 85 7.63 1.53 -2.67
N LEU A 86 8.53 1.15 -3.59
CA LEU A 86 9.77 1.86 -3.87
C LEU A 86 9.66 2.80 -5.06
N THR A 87 8.75 2.55 -6.00
CA THR A 87 8.52 3.41 -7.17
C THR A 87 8.06 4.79 -6.75
N LEU A 88 8.73 5.81 -7.27
CA LEU A 88 8.38 7.22 -7.05
C LEU A 88 7.01 7.53 -7.66
N ASN A 89 6.20 8.29 -6.94
CA ASN A 89 4.90 8.73 -7.44
C ASN A 89 4.99 10.20 -7.86
N GLN A 90 5.12 10.43 -9.17
CA GLN A 90 5.24 11.78 -9.76
C GLN A 90 4.01 12.67 -9.54
N ALA A 91 2.86 12.09 -9.17
CA ALA A 91 1.67 12.84 -8.85
C ALA A 91 1.69 13.43 -7.42
N ARG A 92 2.72 13.15 -6.62
CA ARG A 92 2.90 13.68 -5.26
C ARG A 92 3.95 14.80 -5.26
N PRO A 93 3.80 15.82 -4.39
CA PRO A 93 4.89 16.75 -4.09
C PRO A 93 6.14 15.98 -3.66
N ASN A 94 7.30 16.33 -4.24
CA ASN A 94 8.62 15.69 -4.00
C ASN A 94 8.74 14.23 -4.48
N ASP A 95 7.91 13.79 -5.42
CA ASP A 95 8.00 12.46 -6.05
C ASP A 95 8.04 11.28 -5.05
N GLN A 96 7.40 11.44 -3.89
CA GLN A 96 7.53 10.47 -2.81
C GLN A 96 6.99 9.09 -3.21
N SER A 97 7.76 8.04 -2.92
CA SER A 97 7.27 6.67 -3.07
C SER A 97 6.17 6.36 -2.05
N PRO A 98 5.28 5.38 -2.31
CA PRO A 98 4.23 5.01 -1.37
C PRO A 98 4.76 4.65 0.03
N ALA A 99 5.90 3.96 0.12
CA ALA A 99 6.48 3.64 1.43
C ALA A 99 7.05 4.85 2.15
N ASN A 100 7.68 5.79 1.44
CA ASN A 100 8.21 6.99 2.08
C ASN A 100 7.08 7.87 2.59
N ALA A 101 6.01 8.02 1.81
CA ALA A 101 4.86 8.80 2.21
C ALA A 101 4.06 8.14 3.35
N PHE A 102 4.14 6.82 3.48
CA PHE A 102 3.50 6.06 4.56
C PHE A 102 4.34 6.02 5.84
N LEU A 103 5.65 5.79 5.74
CA LEU A 103 6.54 5.62 6.89
C LEU A 103 7.22 6.91 7.35
N GLY A 104 7.14 7.99 6.56
CA GLY A 104 7.86 9.26 6.82
C GLY A 104 9.39 9.16 6.68
N ARG A 105 9.93 8.01 6.24
CA ARG A 105 11.37 7.78 6.09
C ARG A 105 11.67 6.96 4.84
N LYS A 106 12.90 7.08 4.33
CA LYS A 106 13.37 6.29 3.19
C LYS A 106 13.51 4.82 3.58
N MET A 107 12.82 3.93 2.85
CA MET A 107 13.00 2.49 3.03
C MET A 107 14.40 2.07 2.57
N ARG A 108 15.10 1.28 3.38
CA ARG A 108 16.41 0.73 3.02
C ARG A 108 16.21 -0.43 2.03
N THR A 109 16.91 -0.39 0.91
CA THR A 109 16.92 -1.42 -0.13
C THR A 109 18.30 -2.05 -0.25
N HIS A 110 18.42 -3.18 -0.94
CA HIS A 110 19.71 -3.81 -1.22
C HIS A 110 20.64 -2.85 -1.99
N LEU A 111 20.10 -2.06 -2.93
CA LEU A 111 20.84 -0.99 -3.61
C LEU A 111 21.34 0.09 -2.64
N ASN A 112 20.52 0.51 -1.67
CA ASN A 112 20.96 1.46 -0.63
C ASN A 112 22.05 0.87 0.28
N ALA A 113 22.13 -0.47 0.39
CA ALA A 113 23.19 -1.14 1.14
C ALA A 113 24.52 -1.25 0.38
N MET A 114 24.48 -1.12 -0.95
CA MET A 114 25.64 -1.13 -1.83
C MET A 114 26.29 0.26 -1.98
N LEU A 115 25.56 1.32 -1.61
CA LEU A 115 26.12 2.67 -1.57
C LEU A 115 27.05 2.82 -0.36
N PRO A 116 28.22 3.48 -0.50
CA PRO A 116 29.08 3.75 0.63
C PRO A 116 28.34 4.57 1.70
N PRO A 117 28.64 4.39 3.00
CA PRO A 117 27.99 5.16 4.05
C PRO A 117 28.24 6.65 3.81
N THR A 118 27.16 7.43 3.72
CA THR A 118 27.23 8.88 3.74
C THR A 118 27.79 9.30 5.08
N VAL A 119 29.06 9.68 5.11
CA VAL A 119 29.67 10.37 6.25
C VAL A 119 28.92 11.70 6.37
N SER A 120 28.02 11.80 7.34
CA SER A 120 27.45 13.08 7.73
C SER A 120 28.59 13.89 8.34
N ASN A 121 29.18 14.79 7.55
CA ASN A 121 29.94 15.91 8.10
C ASN A 121 28.93 16.85 8.76
N GLU A 122 28.48 16.51 9.96
CA GLU A 122 28.00 17.57 10.86
C GLU A 122 29.23 18.30 11.39
N PRO A 123 29.32 19.63 11.21
CA PRO A 123 30.33 20.41 11.89
C PRO A 123 29.98 20.38 13.39
N ASN A 124 30.91 19.83 14.19
CA ASN A 124 30.88 19.97 15.65
C ASN A 124 30.67 21.45 16.00
N HIS A 125 29.57 21.76 16.68
CA HIS A 125 29.37 23.01 17.38
C HIS A 125 29.28 22.75 18.88
#